data_AF-A0A1Y5IA97-F1
#
_entry.id   AF-A0A1Y5IA97-F1
#
_cell.length_a   1.000
_cell.length_b   1.000
_cell.length_c   1.000
_cell.angle_alpha   90.00
_cell.angle_beta   90.00
_cell.angle_gamma   90.00
#
_symmetry.space_group_name_H-M   'P 1'
#
loop_
_entity.id
_entity.type
_entity.pdbx_description
1 polymer ?
#
loop_
_entity_poly.entity_id
_entity_poly.type
_entity_poly.pdbx_seq_one_letter_code
_entity_poly.pdbx_strand_id
1 'polypeptide(L)'
;MEEIEEILKRRSRVEEESGSESASEEDETDHDALEREYWMKRIELETYETLDELPSLRMEREMFLRRDELEEARRAERERMNADERVGRDARIETYTIEREDVNALAGPSILTADPRTRFRTEVFRPTVALPTMTVEQFGEIERREMLERELRSAERELERAAIRAAKTEEQIEEEELAETRRWDAFKDDNPYGSGNSRLRPCSAARVAIAGGGLIGASCAYFLQRAGCEVTLIERVAVASAASGKGGGFLARDWGDGSVTQALHRRSYALHEELAEALALETYRKIPTLSVVGGDGLEAATPLVSWLDGDIAMCRMMDENGTAQVTPRELCEKLHAGALASGATSVKGEVVGVMFNDDGTKARGLEYVNEETGERHAVEADHVVIAMGPWSTRASEWFGIKVPMTGIRSTSIMYEANEKVMNEPAALFCGEDQNGCHLEVYPRSTGEVYLCGIGGSDYVDESRLLPNGDCDRSDKITPDDKRVAAAMRSFGVMSKSIAGDGKKPMVTQACMRPCAPDALPILGPVDGIENAYMATAHNCWGILWSPVTGEIITQLITQGKSDIDIRPFSPTRFMSRGQRGRGRKMRSEEVGEQW
;
A
#
# COMPACT_ATOMS: atom_id res chain seq x y z
N MET A 1 16.95 9.46 43.48
CA MET A 1 18.10 9.35 44.39
C MET A 1 17.80 9.96 45.77
N GLU A 2 17.38 11.21 45.87
CA GLU A 2 17.07 11.86 47.18
C GLU A 2 16.03 11.08 48.01
N GLU A 3 14.96 10.56 47.38
CA GLU A 3 13.96 9.71 48.05
C GLU A 3 14.57 8.42 48.64
N ILE A 4 15.53 7.80 47.94
CA ILE A 4 16.23 6.59 48.42
C ILE A 4 17.10 6.92 49.63
N GLU A 5 17.77 8.07 49.63
CA GLU A 5 18.53 8.54 50.79
C GLU A 5 17.63 8.84 51.99
N GLU A 6 16.44 9.38 51.76
CA GLU A 6 15.47 9.65 52.82
C GLU A 6 14.92 8.36 53.42
N ILE A 7 14.60 7.36 52.59
CA ILE A 7 14.18 6.01 53.05
C ILE A 7 15.30 5.36 53.85
N LEU A 8 16.57 5.47 53.42
CA LEU A 8 17.72 4.95 54.16
C LEU A 8 17.90 5.65 55.52
N LYS A 9 17.65 6.96 55.61
CA LYS A 9 17.68 7.70 56.88
C LYS A 9 16.55 7.26 57.82
N ARG A 10 15.35 7.01 57.29
CA ARG A 10 14.21 6.49 58.06
C ARG A 10 14.49 5.07 58.56
N ARG A 11 15.03 4.20 57.70
CA ARG A 11 15.46 2.84 58.05
C ARG A 11 16.50 2.84 59.17
N SER A 12 17.54 3.69 59.06
CA SER A 12 18.56 3.83 60.11
C SER A 12 17.96 4.29 61.44
N ARG A 13 16.92 5.11 61.41
CA ARG A 13 16.23 5.60 62.61
C ARG A 13 15.37 4.51 63.27
N VAL A 14 14.67 3.71 62.46
CA VAL A 14 13.90 2.54 62.94
C VAL A 14 14.83 1.45 63.49
N GLU A 15 15.98 1.22 62.86
CA GLU A 15 17.02 0.29 63.35
C GLU A 15 17.69 0.79 64.66
N GLU A 16 17.84 2.11 64.84
CA GLU A 16 18.32 2.71 66.10
C GLU A 16 17.26 2.65 67.23
N GLU A 17 15.98 2.80 66.90
CA GLU A 17 14.85 2.78 67.85
C GLU A 17 14.52 1.34 68.31
N SER A 18 14.61 0.35 67.42
CA SER A 18 14.41 -1.08 67.70
C SER A 18 15.61 -1.79 68.37
N GLY A 19 16.77 -1.12 68.44
CA GLY A 19 17.97 -1.60 69.14
C GLY A 19 17.92 -1.48 70.67
N SER A 20 16.84 -0.93 71.25
CA SER A 20 16.58 -0.93 72.69
C SER A 20 15.59 -2.05 73.05
N GLU A 21 15.91 -2.86 74.06
CA GLU A 21 15.34 -4.20 74.33
C GLU A 21 13.80 -4.27 74.38
N SER A 22 13.17 -4.45 73.20
CA SER A 22 11.99 -5.27 72.87
C SER A 22 11.33 -4.73 71.59
N ALA A 23 11.80 -5.17 70.42
CA ALA A 23 11.12 -4.89 69.16
C ALA A 23 9.72 -5.52 69.18
N SER A 24 8.70 -4.70 68.99
CA SER A 24 7.31 -5.14 68.93
C SER A 24 6.98 -5.72 67.54
N GLU A 25 5.95 -6.56 67.43
CA GLU A 25 5.49 -7.08 66.11
C GLU A 25 5.15 -5.94 65.13
N GLU A 26 4.78 -4.75 65.62
CA GLU A 26 4.54 -3.57 64.80
C GLU A 26 5.84 -3.02 64.17
N ASP A 27 6.97 -3.07 64.89
CA ASP A 27 8.27 -2.58 64.42
C ASP A 27 8.88 -3.46 63.30
N GLU A 28 8.67 -4.78 63.36
CA GLU A 28 9.08 -5.71 62.28
C GLU A 28 8.28 -5.47 61.00
N THR A 29 6.97 -5.21 61.09
CA THR A 29 6.16 -4.85 59.92
C THR A 29 6.57 -3.54 59.26
N ASP A 30 7.01 -2.56 60.05
CA ASP A 30 7.42 -1.25 59.53
C ASP A 30 8.80 -1.33 58.84
N HIS A 31 9.70 -2.18 59.34
CA HIS A 31 10.99 -2.46 58.68
C HIS A 31 10.81 -3.17 57.34
N ASP A 32 9.96 -4.21 57.28
CA ASP A 32 9.62 -4.93 56.04
C ASP A 32 8.95 -4.01 55.01
N ALA A 33 8.12 -3.06 55.46
CA ALA A 33 7.49 -2.07 54.60
C ALA A 33 8.53 -1.10 54.00
N LEU A 34 9.45 -0.60 54.83
CA LEU A 34 10.55 0.27 54.39
C LEU A 34 11.53 -0.46 53.45
N GLU A 35 11.77 -1.75 53.66
CA GLU A 35 12.64 -2.55 52.80
C GLU A 35 12.01 -2.77 51.42
N ARG A 36 10.70 -3.03 51.36
CA ARG A 36 9.97 -3.10 50.08
C ARG A 36 9.95 -1.76 49.35
N GLU A 37 9.71 -0.65 50.08
CA GLU A 37 9.71 0.69 49.50
C GLU A 37 11.09 1.05 48.91
N TYR A 38 12.16 0.71 49.63
CA TYR A 38 13.53 0.89 49.16
C TYR A 38 13.85 0.12 47.87
N TRP A 39 13.51 -1.17 47.82
CA TRP A 39 13.78 -1.99 46.63
C TRP A 39 12.95 -1.55 45.42
N MET A 40 11.69 -1.15 45.64
CA MET A 40 10.86 -0.57 44.58
C MET A 40 11.50 0.68 44.01
N LYS A 41 11.96 1.61 44.86
CA LYS A 41 12.61 2.85 44.42
C LYS A 41 13.95 2.64 43.75
N ARG A 42 14.70 1.61 44.17
CA ARG A 42 15.97 1.23 43.54
C ARG A 42 15.79 0.60 42.17
N ILE A 43 14.80 -0.29 42.00
CA ILE A 43 14.43 -0.83 40.68
C ILE A 43 13.97 0.30 39.75
N GLU A 44 13.18 1.24 40.27
CA GLU A 44 12.71 2.40 39.52
C GLU A 44 13.89 3.28 39.04
N LEU A 45 14.87 3.56 39.91
CA LEU A 45 16.08 4.30 39.54
C LEU A 45 16.93 3.57 38.49
N GLU A 46 17.20 2.27 38.67
CA GLU A 46 17.97 1.46 37.73
C GLU A 46 17.29 1.40 36.35
N THR A 47 15.95 1.36 36.35
CA THR A 47 15.13 1.45 35.14
C THR A 47 15.30 2.81 34.47
N TYR A 48 15.25 3.92 35.21
CA TYR A 48 15.50 5.25 34.65
C TYR A 48 16.93 5.43 34.11
N GLU A 49 17.93 4.87 34.79
CA GLU A 49 19.32 4.91 34.33
C GLU A 49 19.52 4.09 33.04
N THR A 50 18.88 2.92 32.92
CA THR A 50 18.88 2.14 31.66
C THR A 50 18.07 2.80 30.54
N LEU A 51 17.02 3.55 30.87
CA LEU A 51 16.26 4.35 29.90
C LEU A 51 17.08 5.54 29.36
N ASP A 52 17.99 6.13 30.15
CA ASP A 52 18.82 7.27 29.74
C ASP A 52 19.96 6.88 28.77
N GLU A 53 20.34 5.59 28.72
CA GLU A 53 21.35 5.03 27.79
C GLU A 53 20.79 4.67 26.39
N LEU A 54 19.46 4.64 26.22
CA LEU A 54 18.80 4.29 24.96
C LEU A 54 18.18 5.51 24.26
N PRO A 55 18.63 5.89 23.04
CA PRO A 55 18.15 7.09 22.33
C PRO A 55 16.64 7.16 22.09
N SER A 56 15.94 6.02 22.05
CA SER A 56 14.49 5.95 21.85
C SER A 56 13.67 6.38 23.06
N LEU A 57 14.24 6.37 24.26
CA LEU A 57 13.50 6.55 25.53
C LEU A 57 13.70 7.93 26.16
N ARG A 58 14.72 8.70 25.72
CA ARG A 58 14.82 10.15 25.99
C ARG A 58 13.60 10.92 25.51
N MET A 59 13.03 10.49 24.39
CA MET A 59 11.85 11.13 23.80
C MET A 59 10.58 10.88 24.64
N GLU A 60 10.47 9.73 25.31
CA GLU A 60 9.39 9.46 26.26
C GLU A 60 9.57 10.26 27.56
N ARG A 61 10.79 10.38 28.09
CA ARG A 61 11.06 11.21 29.28
C ARG A 61 10.75 12.69 29.04
N GLU A 62 11.10 13.23 27.87
CA GLU A 62 10.71 14.59 27.48
C GLU A 62 9.19 14.75 27.39
N MET A 63 8.46 13.73 26.89
CA MET A 63 6.99 13.76 26.88
C MET A 63 6.38 13.73 28.29
N PHE A 64 6.97 12.98 29.23
CA PHE A 64 6.50 12.94 30.62
C PHE A 64 6.70 14.28 31.34
N LEU A 65 7.87 14.91 31.21
CA LEU A 65 8.11 16.23 31.78
C LEU A 65 7.20 17.31 31.16
N ARG A 66 6.95 17.24 29.84
CA ARG A 66 6.00 18.12 29.15
C ARG A 66 4.56 17.93 29.64
N ARG A 67 4.21 16.73 30.08
CA ARG A 67 2.86 16.39 30.59
C ARG A 67 2.63 17.00 31.98
N ASP A 68 3.61 16.92 32.88
CA ASP A 68 3.51 17.52 34.21
C ASP A 68 3.43 19.06 34.13
N GLU A 69 4.22 19.70 33.26
CA GLU A 69 4.12 21.15 32.99
C GLU A 69 2.72 21.54 32.49
N LEU A 70 2.10 20.69 31.66
CA LEU A 70 0.75 20.89 31.12
C LEU A 70 -0.34 20.66 32.19
N GLU A 71 -0.13 19.75 33.12
CA GLU A 71 -1.07 19.50 34.23
C GLU A 71 -1.02 20.64 35.27
N GLU A 72 0.15 21.18 35.57
CA GLU A 72 0.27 22.38 36.42
C GLU A 72 -0.39 23.61 35.78
N ALA A 73 -0.17 23.82 34.48
CA ALA A 73 -0.82 24.90 33.72
C ALA A 73 -2.36 24.77 33.72
N ARG A 74 -2.88 23.54 33.56
CA ARG A 74 -4.33 23.25 33.61
C ARG A 74 -4.92 23.43 35.00
N ARG A 75 -4.14 23.18 36.06
CA ARG A 75 -4.58 23.42 37.45
C ARG A 75 -4.73 24.92 37.71
N ALA A 76 -3.77 25.73 37.26
CA ALA A 76 -3.83 27.18 37.33
C ALA A 76 -5.00 27.78 36.50
N GLU A 77 -5.32 27.16 35.36
CA GLU A 77 -6.43 27.60 34.49
C GLU A 77 -7.82 27.26 35.08
N ARG A 78 -7.96 26.09 35.72
CA ARG A 78 -9.19 25.71 36.44
C ARG A 78 -9.48 26.61 37.65
N GLU A 79 -8.44 27.05 38.35
CA GLU A 79 -8.58 27.99 39.45
C GLU A 79 -9.03 29.38 38.96
N ARG A 80 -8.62 29.79 37.75
CA ARG A 80 -9.10 31.02 37.10
C ARG A 80 -10.56 30.91 36.63
N MET A 81 -10.94 29.81 35.98
CA MET A 81 -12.31 29.59 35.49
C MET A 81 -13.34 29.52 36.62
N ASN A 82 -13.00 28.91 37.75
CA ASN A 82 -13.89 28.86 38.92
C ASN A 82 -14.07 30.23 39.60
N ALA A 83 -13.16 31.18 39.36
CA ALA A 83 -13.32 32.57 39.81
C ALA A 83 -14.29 33.35 38.90
N ASP A 84 -14.28 33.10 37.59
CA ASP A 84 -15.15 33.76 36.61
C ASP A 84 -16.60 33.23 36.63
N GLU A 85 -16.83 31.94 36.92
CA GLU A 85 -18.19 31.37 37.01
C GLU A 85 -19.04 31.95 38.15
N ARG A 86 -18.41 32.55 39.18
CA ARG A 86 -19.14 33.25 40.25
C ARG A 86 -19.68 34.61 39.80
N VAL A 87 -19.20 35.17 38.69
CA VAL A 87 -19.59 36.51 38.19
C VAL A 87 -20.74 36.43 37.18
N GLY A 88 -20.93 35.29 36.51
CA GLY A 88 -21.85 35.15 35.36
C GLY A 88 -23.29 34.69 35.64
N ARG A 89 -23.68 34.36 36.88
CA ARG A 89 -24.99 33.75 37.20
C ARG A 89 -26.19 34.72 37.30
N ASP A 90 -26.01 36.01 37.07
CA ASP A 90 -27.07 37.02 37.32
C ASP A 90 -27.80 37.58 36.08
N ALA A 91 -27.68 36.99 34.88
CA ALA A 91 -28.35 37.57 33.70
C ALA A 91 -29.03 36.57 32.75
N ARG A 92 -30.37 36.57 32.85
CA ARG A 92 -31.39 36.49 31.79
C ARG A 92 -31.93 35.11 31.35
N ILE A 93 -33.21 34.93 31.71
CA ILE A 93 -34.22 34.03 31.12
C ILE A 93 -35.20 34.94 30.36
N GLU A 94 -35.58 34.60 29.12
CA GLU A 94 -36.92 34.88 28.58
C GLU A 94 -37.26 33.91 27.43
N THR A 95 -38.49 33.42 27.45
CA THR A 95 -39.08 32.25 26.77
C THR A 95 -39.82 32.59 25.48
N TYR A 96 -39.90 31.66 24.51
CA TYR A 96 -41.10 31.48 23.66
C TYR A 96 -41.21 30.04 23.12
N THR A 97 -42.45 29.53 23.15
CA THR A 97 -42.94 28.16 22.87
C THR A 97 -43.66 28.07 21.52
N ILE A 98 -43.55 26.93 20.81
CA ILE A 98 -44.57 26.42 19.86
C ILE A 98 -44.63 24.88 19.95
N GLU A 99 -45.86 24.36 19.95
CA GLU A 99 -46.29 23.01 20.33
C GLU A 99 -46.16 21.92 19.24
N ARG A 100 -46.16 20.66 19.70
CA ARG A 100 -46.15 19.39 18.94
C ARG A 100 -47.39 18.56 19.32
N GLU A 101 -48.10 18.07 18.30
CA GLU A 101 -48.93 16.84 18.28
C GLU A 101 -48.53 16.14 16.97
N ASP A 102 -48.37 14.83 16.79
CA ASP A 102 -48.53 13.61 17.58
C ASP A 102 -47.64 12.55 16.89
N VAL A 103 -47.06 11.61 17.66
CA VAL A 103 -47.17 10.13 17.51
C VAL A 103 -46.20 9.52 18.54
N ASN A 104 -46.78 9.00 19.62
CA ASN A 104 -46.10 8.18 20.61
C ASN A 104 -46.12 6.71 20.17
N ALA A 105 -44.95 6.07 20.06
CA ALA A 105 -44.79 4.63 20.30
C ALA A 105 -43.30 4.23 20.33
N LEU A 106 -42.59 4.54 21.41
CA LEU A 106 -41.35 3.85 21.79
C LEU A 106 -41.29 3.77 23.32
N ALA A 107 -41.88 2.71 23.86
CA ALA A 107 -41.56 2.24 25.21
C ALA A 107 -40.60 1.05 25.08
N GLY A 108 -39.37 1.22 25.57
CA GLY A 108 -38.38 0.17 25.78
C GLY A 108 -37.67 0.42 27.14
N PRO A 109 -37.24 -0.64 27.86
CA PRO A 109 -37.29 -0.67 29.31
C PRO A 109 -35.99 -0.24 30.05
N SER A 110 -36.23 0.18 31.29
CA SER A 110 -35.32 0.47 32.41
C SER A 110 -34.07 -0.41 32.54
N ILE A 111 -32.89 0.22 32.61
CA ILE A 111 -31.57 -0.36 32.93
C ILE A 111 -31.40 -0.52 34.45
N LEU A 112 -32.24 -1.33 35.10
CA LEU A 112 -32.04 -1.66 36.53
C LEU A 112 -31.89 -3.15 36.84
N THR A 113 -31.70 -4.00 35.84
CA THR A 113 -31.45 -5.44 36.06
C THR A 113 -30.45 -6.04 35.06
N ALA A 114 -29.14 -5.82 35.25
CA ALA A 114 -28.10 -6.48 34.43
C ALA A 114 -26.93 -7.00 35.28
N ASP A 115 -26.48 -8.22 34.96
CA ASP A 115 -25.38 -9.03 35.52
C ASP A 115 -24.04 -8.25 35.65
N PRO A 116 -23.24 -8.47 36.72
CA PRO A 116 -21.88 -7.95 36.88
C PRO A 116 -20.98 -7.98 35.64
N ARG A 117 -21.10 -8.97 34.75
CA ARG A 117 -20.34 -9.02 33.49
C ARG A 117 -20.73 -7.95 32.48
N THR A 118 -21.96 -7.44 32.55
CA THR A 118 -22.46 -6.37 31.69
C THR A 118 -21.96 -5.00 32.17
N ARG A 119 -21.80 -4.79 33.49
CA ARG A 119 -21.18 -3.57 34.05
C ARG A 119 -19.72 -3.41 33.61
N PHE A 120 -18.96 -4.50 33.65
CA PHE A 120 -17.54 -4.49 33.25
C PHE A 120 -17.34 -4.20 31.75
N ARG A 121 -18.33 -4.48 30.90
CA ARG A 121 -18.24 -4.24 29.45
C ARG A 121 -18.52 -2.78 29.06
N THR A 122 -19.13 -1.99 29.94
CA THR A 122 -19.44 -0.56 29.73
C THR A 122 -18.41 0.41 30.30
N GLU A 123 -17.46 -0.04 31.13
CA GLU A 123 -16.50 0.85 31.81
C GLU A 123 -15.05 0.74 31.28
N VAL A 124 -14.76 -0.19 30.38
CA VAL A 124 -13.39 -0.43 29.87
C VAL A 124 -12.98 0.53 28.73
N PHE A 125 -13.91 1.34 28.21
CA PHE A 125 -13.59 2.43 27.28
C PHE A 125 -14.34 3.71 27.65
N ARG A 126 -13.82 4.43 28.65
CA ARG A 126 -14.05 5.87 28.76
C ARG A 126 -12.71 6.59 28.80
N PRO A 127 -12.37 7.40 27.78
CA PRO A 127 -11.24 8.31 27.86
C PRO A 127 -11.41 9.25 29.07
N THR A 128 -10.37 9.43 29.87
CA THR A 128 -10.34 10.31 31.06
C THR A 128 -10.39 11.81 30.71
N VAL A 129 -10.48 12.13 29.42
CA VAL A 129 -10.70 13.49 28.90
C VAL A 129 -11.99 13.45 28.08
N ALA A 130 -12.98 14.26 28.48
CA ALA A 130 -14.09 14.59 27.60
C ALA A 130 -13.52 15.38 26.42
N LEU A 131 -13.21 14.69 25.33
CA LEU A 131 -13.08 15.33 24.03
C LEU A 131 -14.45 15.92 23.70
N PRO A 132 -14.55 17.15 23.16
CA PRO A 132 -15.81 17.68 22.67
C PRO A 132 -16.30 16.74 21.57
N THR A 133 -17.19 15.83 21.95
CA THR A 133 -17.69 14.77 21.07
C THR A 133 -18.92 15.34 20.41
N MET A 134 -18.71 15.72 19.17
CA MET A 134 -19.77 16.07 18.25
C MET A 134 -20.59 14.82 17.94
N THR A 135 -21.92 14.91 17.99
CA THR A 135 -22.77 13.76 17.61
C THR A 135 -22.60 13.43 16.13
N VAL A 136 -22.94 12.20 15.71
CA VAL A 136 -22.89 11.79 14.29
C VAL A 136 -23.72 12.73 13.40
N GLU A 137 -24.83 13.24 13.92
CA GLU A 137 -25.66 14.24 13.25
C GLU A 137 -24.96 15.60 13.15
N GLN A 138 -24.32 16.05 14.23
CA GLN A 138 -23.52 17.28 14.21
C GLN A 138 -22.27 17.15 13.31
N PHE A 139 -21.64 15.97 13.24
CA PHE A 139 -20.53 15.68 12.31
C PHE A 139 -21.02 15.67 10.86
N GLY A 140 -22.18 15.07 10.58
CA GLY A 140 -22.81 15.15 9.27
C GLY A 140 -23.24 16.56 8.89
N GLU A 141 -23.65 17.39 9.85
CA GLU A 141 -23.94 18.81 9.63
C GLU A 141 -22.69 19.66 9.41
N ILE A 142 -21.57 19.36 10.10
CA ILE A 142 -20.28 20.00 9.85
C ILE A 142 -19.72 19.57 8.50
N GLU A 143 -19.73 18.29 8.14
CA GLU A 143 -19.28 17.83 6.82
C GLU A 143 -20.12 18.42 5.70
N ARG A 144 -21.46 18.46 5.85
CA ARG A 144 -22.34 19.10 4.87
C ARG A 144 -22.07 20.60 4.78
N ARG A 145 -21.83 21.29 5.91
CA ARG A 145 -21.50 22.72 5.93
C ARG A 145 -20.13 22.99 5.32
N GLU A 146 -19.11 22.18 5.62
CA GLU A 146 -17.78 22.31 5.05
C GLU A 146 -17.77 21.96 3.55
N MET A 147 -18.55 20.97 3.12
CA MET A 147 -18.76 20.64 1.71
C MET A 147 -19.44 21.80 0.99
N LEU A 148 -20.56 22.31 1.53
CA LEU A 148 -21.25 23.47 0.97
C LEU A 148 -20.35 24.71 0.97
N GLU A 149 -19.54 24.95 1.99
CA GLU A 149 -18.57 26.05 2.01
C GLU A 149 -17.42 25.83 1.02
N ARG A 150 -16.97 24.58 0.78
CA ARG A 150 -15.98 24.28 -0.26
C ARG A 150 -16.56 24.50 -1.65
N GLU A 151 -17.80 24.10 -1.87
CA GLU A 151 -18.55 24.38 -3.10
C GLU A 151 -18.80 25.87 -3.28
N LEU A 152 -19.17 26.59 -2.22
CA LEU A 152 -19.38 28.05 -2.27
C LEU A 152 -18.07 28.78 -2.50
N ARG A 153 -16.96 28.39 -1.84
CA ARG A 153 -15.62 28.94 -2.11
C ARG A 153 -15.11 28.60 -3.52
N SER A 154 -15.45 27.42 -4.03
CA SER A 154 -15.12 27.03 -5.42
C SER A 154 -15.93 27.84 -6.41
N ALA A 155 -17.24 27.98 -6.19
CA ALA A 155 -18.14 28.77 -6.99
C ALA A 155 -17.79 30.26 -6.93
N GLU A 156 -17.44 30.81 -5.76
CA GLU A 156 -16.96 32.18 -5.60
C GLU A 156 -15.64 32.39 -6.34
N ARG A 157 -14.69 31.44 -6.26
CA ARG A 157 -13.43 31.52 -7.04
C ARG A 157 -13.65 31.39 -8.53
N GLU A 158 -14.60 30.57 -8.96
CA GLU A 158 -14.98 30.45 -10.37
C GLU A 158 -15.70 31.70 -10.87
N LEU A 159 -16.56 32.30 -10.04
CA LEU A 159 -17.28 33.53 -10.35
C LEU A 159 -16.36 34.74 -10.31
N GLU A 160 -15.38 34.76 -9.40
CA GLU A 160 -14.30 35.76 -9.34
C GLU A 160 -13.37 35.62 -10.55
N ARG A 161 -12.96 34.40 -10.92
CA ARG A 161 -12.19 34.15 -12.15
C ARG A 161 -12.98 34.48 -13.41
N ALA A 162 -14.27 34.16 -13.44
CA ALA A 162 -15.16 34.50 -14.55
C ALA A 162 -15.42 36.01 -14.64
N ALA A 163 -15.54 36.71 -13.52
CA ALA A 163 -15.67 38.16 -13.45
C ALA A 163 -14.37 38.86 -13.86
N ILE A 164 -13.21 38.37 -13.41
CA ILE A 164 -11.89 38.86 -13.84
C ILE A 164 -11.70 38.61 -15.34
N ARG A 165 -12.14 37.46 -15.87
CA ARG A 165 -12.08 37.14 -17.29
C ARG A 165 -13.07 37.96 -18.12
N ALA A 166 -14.26 38.24 -17.61
CA ALA A 166 -15.27 39.07 -18.27
C ALA A 166 -14.95 40.58 -18.23
N ALA A 167 -14.14 41.02 -17.26
CA ALA A 167 -13.64 42.39 -17.15
C ALA A 167 -12.40 42.67 -18.02
N LYS A 168 -11.80 41.62 -18.60
CA LYS A 168 -10.67 41.73 -19.52
C LYS A 168 -11.18 41.84 -20.95
N THR A 169 -10.61 42.77 -21.71
CA THR A 169 -10.84 42.85 -23.16
C THR A 169 -10.20 41.64 -23.87
N GLU A 170 -10.70 41.24 -25.04
CA GLU A 170 -10.12 40.12 -25.82
C GLU A 170 -8.61 40.30 -26.02
N GLU A 171 -8.16 41.53 -26.23
CA GLU A 171 -6.75 41.90 -26.40
C GLU A 171 -5.92 41.65 -25.11
N GLN A 172 -6.50 41.88 -23.93
CA GLN A 172 -5.84 41.59 -22.63
C GLN A 172 -5.80 40.09 -22.30
N ILE A 173 -6.81 39.34 -22.74
CA ILE A 173 -6.82 37.87 -22.60
C ILE A 173 -5.75 37.27 -23.51
N GLU A 174 -5.66 37.72 -24.77
CA GLU A 174 -4.63 37.29 -25.70
C GLU A 174 -3.23 37.67 -25.22
N GLU A 175 -3.03 38.85 -24.64
CA GLU A 175 -1.74 39.30 -24.15
C GLU A 175 -1.28 38.53 -22.89
N GLU A 176 -2.20 38.17 -21.98
CA GLU A 176 -1.90 37.28 -20.85
C GLU A 176 -1.61 35.85 -21.30
N GLU A 177 -2.38 35.29 -22.24
CA GLU A 177 -2.13 33.97 -22.81
C GLU A 177 -0.78 33.94 -23.55
N LEU A 178 -0.42 35.01 -24.28
CA LEU A 178 0.91 35.17 -24.87
C LEU A 178 2.01 35.33 -23.82
N ALA A 179 1.76 36.06 -22.73
CA ALA A 179 2.72 36.23 -21.65
C ALA A 179 2.95 34.92 -20.88
N GLU A 180 1.89 34.12 -20.68
CA GLU A 180 1.96 32.81 -20.05
C GLU A 180 2.68 31.79 -20.96
N THR A 181 2.41 31.85 -22.27
CA THR A 181 3.13 31.07 -23.29
C THR A 181 4.62 31.44 -23.34
N ARG A 182 4.94 32.75 -23.33
CA ARG A 182 6.34 33.23 -23.29
C ARG A 182 7.04 32.90 -21.98
N ARG A 183 6.32 32.92 -20.85
CA ARG A 183 6.85 32.52 -19.54
C ARG A 183 7.11 31.02 -19.48
N TRP A 184 6.28 30.23 -20.14
CA TRP A 184 6.48 28.79 -20.33
C TRP A 184 7.67 28.51 -21.25
N ASP A 185 7.85 29.27 -22.32
CA ASP A 185 9.00 29.13 -23.23
C ASP A 185 10.32 29.59 -22.57
N ALA A 186 10.31 30.70 -21.82
CA ALA A 186 11.47 31.13 -21.02
C ALA A 186 11.83 30.11 -19.94
N PHE A 187 10.84 29.47 -19.31
CA PHE A 187 11.07 28.39 -18.36
C PHE A 187 11.70 27.14 -19.02
N LYS A 188 11.36 26.82 -20.28
CA LYS A 188 12.00 25.73 -21.05
C LYS A 188 13.46 26.03 -21.38
N ASP A 189 13.76 27.29 -21.73
CA ASP A 189 15.13 27.73 -22.03
C ASP A 189 16.02 27.70 -20.78
N ASP A 190 15.45 28.06 -19.61
CA ASP A 190 16.15 28.01 -18.31
C ASP A 190 16.22 26.60 -17.70
N ASN A 191 15.45 25.64 -18.21
CA ASN A 191 15.44 24.23 -17.77
C ASN A 191 15.65 23.25 -18.94
N PRO A 192 16.85 23.20 -19.54
CA PRO A 192 17.15 22.34 -20.70
C PRO A 192 17.07 20.82 -20.42
N TYR A 193 16.78 20.42 -19.17
CA TYR A 193 16.68 19.01 -18.73
C TYR A 193 15.40 18.73 -17.90
N GLY A 194 14.35 19.53 -18.04
CA GLY A 194 13.10 19.36 -17.29
C GLY A 194 11.85 19.36 -18.17
N SER A 195 11.16 18.22 -18.21
CA SER A 195 9.81 18.00 -18.77
C SER A 195 9.52 18.59 -20.15
N GLY A 196 9.83 17.82 -21.20
CA GLY A 196 9.30 18.05 -22.54
C GLY A 196 10.33 17.81 -23.63
N ASN A 197 10.50 16.55 -24.03
CA ASN A 197 11.28 16.18 -25.21
C ASN A 197 10.58 16.70 -26.49
N SER A 198 10.72 17.97 -26.81
CA SER A 198 10.03 18.64 -27.94
C SER A 198 10.69 18.39 -29.31
N ARG A 199 11.46 17.32 -29.46
CA ARG A 199 11.97 16.84 -30.76
C ARG A 199 11.62 15.39 -31.10
N LEU A 200 10.65 14.78 -30.42
CA LEU A 200 10.15 13.46 -30.82
C LEU A 200 9.01 13.62 -31.83
N ARG A 201 9.29 13.30 -33.10
CA ARG A 201 8.24 13.14 -34.11
C ARG A 201 7.40 11.91 -33.74
N PRO A 202 6.06 11.95 -33.84
CA PRO A 202 5.26 10.72 -33.76
C PRO A 202 5.73 9.79 -34.88
N CYS A 203 6.33 8.66 -34.51
CA CYS A 203 6.79 7.67 -35.48
C CYS A 203 6.10 6.35 -35.14
N SER A 204 5.06 6.01 -35.89
CA SER A 204 4.34 4.72 -35.85
C SER A 204 5.20 3.57 -36.42
N ALA A 205 6.52 3.60 -36.17
CA ALA A 205 7.50 2.61 -36.64
C ALA A 205 8.72 2.52 -35.69
N ALA A 206 8.62 3.01 -34.46
CA ALA A 206 9.73 2.89 -33.49
C ALA A 206 9.95 1.43 -33.09
N ARG A 207 11.22 1.01 -33.01
CA ARG A 207 11.60 -0.32 -32.51
C ARG A 207 11.67 -0.28 -30.98
N VAL A 208 11.02 -1.22 -30.31
CA VAL A 208 10.98 -1.28 -28.85
C VAL A 208 11.40 -2.66 -28.35
N ALA A 209 12.42 -2.69 -27.48
CA ALA A 209 12.84 -3.90 -26.79
C ALA A 209 12.28 -3.92 -25.36
N ILE A 210 11.61 -5.00 -24.98
CA ILE A 210 10.98 -5.17 -23.66
C ILE A 210 11.66 -6.32 -22.92
N ALA A 211 12.10 -6.06 -21.69
CA ALA A 211 12.64 -7.08 -20.80
C ALA A 211 11.55 -7.58 -19.84
N GLY A 212 11.15 -8.84 -19.98
CA GLY A 212 10.18 -9.54 -19.13
C GLY A 212 8.84 -9.84 -19.82
N GLY A 213 8.41 -11.10 -19.74
CA GLY A 213 7.16 -11.64 -20.28
C GLY A 213 6.06 -11.87 -19.24
N GLY A 214 6.08 -11.09 -18.15
CA GLY A 214 4.95 -11.01 -17.21
C GLY A 214 3.82 -10.12 -17.74
N LEU A 215 2.75 -9.97 -16.96
CA LEU A 215 1.56 -9.18 -17.32
C LEU A 215 1.90 -7.75 -17.75
N ILE A 216 2.85 -7.10 -17.05
CA ILE A 216 3.28 -5.74 -17.38
C ILE A 216 3.95 -5.71 -18.76
N GLY A 217 4.95 -6.57 -19.00
CA GLY A 217 5.66 -6.62 -20.27
C GLY A 217 4.78 -7.07 -21.44
N ALA A 218 3.90 -8.05 -21.22
CA ALA A 218 2.91 -8.49 -22.21
C ALA A 218 1.90 -7.38 -22.55
N SER A 219 1.45 -6.62 -21.55
CA SER A 219 0.58 -5.44 -21.77
C SER A 219 1.31 -4.39 -22.60
N CYS A 220 2.54 -4.01 -22.22
CA CYS A 220 3.35 -3.08 -23.01
C CYS A 220 3.51 -3.56 -24.46
N ALA A 221 3.84 -4.83 -24.68
CA ALA A 221 3.99 -5.39 -26.02
C ALA A 221 2.71 -5.30 -26.84
N TYR A 222 1.56 -5.66 -26.24
CA TYR A 222 0.27 -5.63 -26.90
C TYR A 222 -0.13 -4.21 -27.34
N PHE A 223 -0.08 -3.23 -26.43
CA PHE A 223 -0.47 -1.86 -26.74
C PHE A 223 0.51 -1.17 -27.70
N LEU A 224 1.83 -1.37 -27.53
CA LEU A 224 2.85 -0.79 -28.42
C LEU A 224 2.73 -1.35 -29.84
N GLN A 225 2.56 -2.67 -29.99
CA GLN A 225 2.42 -3.29 -31.31
C GLN A 225 1.16 -2.79 -32.03
N ARG A 226 0.04 -2.65 -31.30
CA ARG A 226 -1.20 -2.07 -31.86
C ARG A 226 -1.08 -0.58 -32.21
N ALA A 227 -0.17 0.14 -31.56
CA ALA A 227 0.15 1.53 -31.89
C ALA A 227 1.13 1.66 -33.07
N GLY A 228 1.56 0.54 -33.67
CA GLY A 228 2.43 0.51 -34.85
C GLY A 228 3.94 0.41 -34.53
N CYS A 229 4.33 0.26 -33.27
CA CYS A 229 5.73 0.00 -32.93
C CYS A 229 6.15 -1.43 -33.35
N GLU A 230 7.44 -1.60 -33.65
CA GLU A 230 8.04 -2.92 -33.86
C GLU A 230 8.56 -3.44 -32.52
N VAL A 231 7.89 -4.44 -31.93
CA VAL A 231 8.20 -4.90 -30.58
C VAL A 231 8.99 -6.19 -30.59
N THR A 232 10.07 -6.24 -29.80
CA THR A 232 10.74 -7.48 -29.40
C THR A 232 10.67 -7.66 -27.88
N LEU A 233 10.04 -8.73 -27.41
CA LEU A 233 9.93 -9.08 -25.99
C LEU A 233 10.89 -10.23 -25.65
N ILE A 234 11.70 -10.04 -24.62
CA ILE A 234 12.68 -11.03 -24.14
C ILE A 234 12.22 -11.56 -22.78
N GLU A 235 11.95 -12.86 -22.69
CA GLU A 235 11.52 -13.55 -21.45
C GLU A 235 12.45 -14.71 -21.13
N ARG A 236 12.88 -14.81 -19.88
CA ARG A 236 13.90 -15.77 -19.46
C ARG A 236 13.38 -17.19 -19.32
N VAL A 237 12.28 -17.38 -18.60
CA VAL A 237 11.80 -18.71 -18.21
C VAL A 237 10.62 -19.11 -19.09
N ALA A 238 9.49 -18.43 -18.91
CA ALA A 238 8.27 -18.61 -19.69
C ALA A 238 7.34 -17.41 -19.44
N VAL A 239 6.48 -17.10 -20.41
CA VAL A 239 5.42 -16.11 -20.21
C VAL A 239 4.57 -16.52 -19.01
N ALA A 240 4.23 -15.54 -18.17
CA ALA A 240 3.47 -15.75 -16.93
C ALA A 240 4.10 -16.72 -15.90
N SER A 241 5.41 -17.00 -15.94
CA SER A 241 6.04 -17.98 -15.01
C SER A 241 6.08 -17.54 -13.53
N ALA A 242 6.06 -16.23 -13.28
CA ALA A 242 6.18 -15.63 -11.96
C ALA A 242 4.82 -15.19 -11.39
N ALA A 243 4.76 -14.05 -10.68
CA ALA A 243 3.52 -13.54 -10.06
C ALA A 243 2.35 -13.42 -11.06
N SER A 244 2.65 -13.09 -12.32
CA SER A 244 1.67 -12.92 -13.38
C SER A 244 0.86 -14.17 -13.75
N GLY A 245 1.37 -15.38 -13.53
CA GLY A 245 0.60 -16.62 -13.76
C GLY A 245 0.25 -17.38 -12.48
N LYS A 246 0.67 -16.85 -11.32
CA LYS A 246 0.51 -17.49 -10.00
C LYS A 246 -0.35 -16.67 -9.03
N GLY A 247 -0.76 -15.45 -9.41
CA GLY A 247 -1.58 -14.56 -8.59
C GLY A 247 -3.08 -14.89 -8.56
N GLY A 248 -3.82 -14.16 -7.71
CA GLY A 248 -5.23 -14.44 -7.41
C GLY A 248 -6.24 -13.98 -8.46
N GLY A 249 -5.93 -12.92 -9.22
CA GLY A 249 -6.79 -12.44 -10.30
C GLY A 249 -7.82 -11.39 -9.90
N PHE A 250 -7.73 -10.82 -8.70
CA PHE A 250 -8.67 -9.84 -8.19
C PHE A 250 -8.50 -8.45 -8.80
N LEU A 251 -9.62 -7.79 -9.08
CA LEU A 251 -9.70 -6.46 -9.67
C LEU A 251 -10.68 -5.60 -8.85
N ALA A 252 -10.27 -4.39 -8.51
CA ALA A 252 -11.12 -3.44 -7.79
C ALA A 252 -11.13 -2.08 -8.50
N ARG A 253 -12.31 -1.51 -8.72
CA ARG A 253 -12.47 -0.25 -9.46
C ARG A 253 -12.11 0.98 -8.61
N ASP A 254 -12.60 1.02 -7.38
CA ASP A 254 -12.66 2.25 -6.58
C ASP A 254 -11.81 2.18 -5.30
N TRP A 255 -11.10 1.06 -5.04
CA TRP A 255 -10.31 0.88 -3.81
C TRP A 255 -9.03 1.73 -3.76
N GLY A 256 -8.70 2.39 -4.86
CA GLY A 256 -7.65 3.41 -4.92
C GLY A 256 -8.15 4.84 -4.73
N ASP A 257 -9.45 5.05 -4.54
CA ASP A 257 -10.05 6.38 -4.45
C ASP A 257 -9.45 7.21 -3.29
N GLY A 258 -9.24 8.50 -3.53
CA GLY A 258 -8.57 9.41 -2.60
C GLY A 258 -7.04 9.26 -2.54
N SER A 259 -6.45 8.26 -3.21
CA SER A 259 -5.00 8.05 -3.27
C SER A 259 -4.39 8.53 -4.60
N VAL A 260 -3.06 8.60 -4.65
CA VAL A 260 -2.31 8.85 -5.89
C VAL A 260 -2.51 7.77 -6.97
N THR A 261 -3.09 6.61 -6.60
CA THR A 261 -3.32 5.49 -7.52
C THR A 261 -4.76 5.42 -8.04
N GLN A 262 -5.63 6.36 -7.67
CA GLN A 262 -7.05 6.39 -8.07
C GLN A 262 -7.21 6.28 -9.59
N ALA A 263 -6.46 7.09 -10.35
CA ALA A 263 -6.53 7.10 -11.81
C ALA A 263 -6.11 5.76 -12.42
N LEU A 264 -5.10 5.09 -11.83
CA LEU A 264 -4.66 3.76 -12.27
C LEU A 264 -5.76 2.72 -12.06
N HIS A 265 -6.43 2.72 -10.90
CA HIS A 265 -7.52 1.78 -10.63
C HIS A 265 -8.67 1.94 -11.62
N ARG A 266 -9.22 3.16 -11.71
CA ARG A 266 -10.40 3.42 -12.53
C ARG A 266 -10.15 3.15 -14.02
N ARG A 267 -9.04 3.66 -14.58
CA ARG A 267 -8.73 3.43 -16.00
C ARG A 267 -8.43 1.96 -16.28
N SER A 268 -7.64 1.31 -15.43
CA SER A 268 -7.26 -0.08 -15.68
C SER A 268 -8.43 -1.04 -15.53
N TYR A 269 -9.34 -0.79 -14.59
CA TYR A 269 -10.55 -1.59 -14.44
C TYR A 269 -11.43 -1.54 -15.70
N ALA A 270 -11.61 -0.36 -16.30
CA ALA A 270 -12.30 -0.21 -17.58
C ALA A 270 -11.56 -0.92 -18.72
N LEU A 271 -10.22 -0.82 -18.76
CA LEU A 271 -9.42 -1.54 -19.75
C LEU A 271 -9.55 -3.07 -19.63
N HIS A 272 -9.74 -3.62 -18.42
CA HIS A 272 -10.00 -5.06 -18.28
C HIS A 272 -11.33 -5.46 -18.92
N GLU A 273 -12.37 -4.64 -18.88
CA GLU A 273 -13.63 -4.90 -19.59
C GLU A 273 -13.43 -4.86 -21.11
N GLU A 274 -12.75 -3.83 -21.61
CA GLU A 274 -12.43 -3.69 -23.04
C GLU A 274 -11.59 -4.88 -23.55
N LEU A 275 -10.60 -5.32 -22.75
CA LEU A 275 -9.73 -6.44 -23.09
C LEU A 275 -10.41 -7.80 -22.95
N ALA A 276 -11.36 -7.95 -22.03
CA ALA A 276 -12.14 -9.18 -21.91
C ALA A 276 -12.87 -9.49 -23.20
N GLU A 277 -13.47 -8.48 -23.83
CA GLU A 277 -14.09 -8.61 -25.14
C GLU A 277 -13.04 -8.77 -26.24
N ALA A 278 -12.05 -7.87 -26.32
CA ALA A 278 -11.09 -7.84 -27.42
C ALA A 278 -10.20 -9.10 -27.51
N LEU A 279 -9.90 -9.74 -26.39
CA LEU A 279 -9.06 -10.93 -26.32
C LEU A 279 -9.86 -12.23 -26.12
N ALA A 280 -11.20 -12.12 -26.03
CA ALA A 280 -12.10 -13.21 -25.65
C ALA A 280 -11.57 -13.93 -24.40
N LEU A 281 -11.51 -13.21 -23.28
CA LEU A 281 -11.14 -13.77 -21.98
C LEU A 281 -12.33 -14.52 -21.40
N GLU A 282 -12.16 -15.82 -21.18
CA GLU A 282 -13.19 -16.71 -20.68
C GLU A 282 -13.36 -16.59 -19.15
N THR A 283 -12.31 -16.13 -18.46
CA THR A 283 -12.31 -16.06 -16.99
C THR A 283 -12.60 -14.69 -16.41
N TYR A 284 -12.77 -13.66 -17.26
CA TYR A 284 -13.18 -12.35 -16.79
C TYR A 284 -14.65 -12.38 -16.33
N ARG A 285 -14.91 -11.92 -15.10
CA ARG A 285 -16.27 -11.74 -14.59
C ARG A 285 -16.33 -10.71 -13.47
N LYS A 286 -17.49 -10.08 -13.29
CA LYS A 286 -17.81 -9.40 -12.02
C LYS A 286 -17.97 -10.43 -10.91
N ILE A 287 -17.53 -10.09 -9.70
CA ILE A 287 -17.66 -10.96 -8.54
C ILE A 287 -17.88 -10.09 -7.31
N PRO A 288 -18.85 -10.41 -6.43
CA PRO A 288 -18.99 -9.73 -5.15
C PRO A 288 -17.81 -10.08 -4.24
N THR A 289 -17.52 -9.19 -3.32
CA THR A 289 -16.43 -9.31 -2.36
C THR A 289 -16.95 -9.23 -0.93
N LEU A 290 -16.55 -10.19 -0.11
CA LEU A 290 -16.99 -10.34 1.27
C LEU A 290 -15.83 -10.14 2.24
N SER A 291 -16.13 -9.56 3.40
CA SER A 291 -15.26 -9.59 4.57
C SER A 291 -15.67 -10.76 5.46
N VAL A 292 -14.71 -11.65 5.76
CA VAL A 292 -14.98 -12.90 6.49
C VAL A 292 -14.01 -13.07 7.67
N VAL A 293 -14.51 -13.57 8.80
CA VAL A 293 -13.67 -14.02 9.92
C VAL A 293 -14.11 -15.44 10.26
N GLY A 294 -13.17 -16.38 10.18
CA GLY A 294 -13.39 -17.78 10.58
C GLY A 294 -13.30 -17.97 12.09
N GLY A 295 -13.90 -19.05 12.59
CA GLY A 295 -13.89 -19.45 14.00
C GLY A 295 -15.20 -19.17 14.72
N ASP A 296 -15.18 -19.34 16.05
CA ASP A 296 -16.34 -19.21 16.91
C ASP A 296 -16.64 -17.73 17.23
N GLY A 297 -17.84 -17.27 16.88
CA GLY A 297 -18.37 -15.96 17.27
C GLY A 297 -19.19 -16.02 18.56
N LEU A 298 -19.46 -14.85 19.17
CA LEU A 298 -20.45 -14.74 20.27
C LEU A 298 -21.86 -15.14 19.80
N GLU A 299 -22.15 -14.91 18.52
CA GLU A 299 -23.34 -15.34 17.80
C GLU A 299 -22.90 -15.98 16.49
N ALA A 300 -23.63 -17.01 16.02
CA ALA A 300 -23.34 -17.64 14.74
C ALA A 300 -23.65 -16.65 13.60
N ALA A 301 -22.63 -16.27 12.81
CA ALA A 301 -22.87 -15.46 11.63
C ALA A 301 -23.64 -16.28 10.59
N THR A 302 -24.60 -15.66 9.91
CA THR A 302 -25.23 -16.27 8.73
C THR A 302 -24.35 -15.97 7.53
N PRO A 303 -23.68 -16.96 6.91
CA PRO A 303 -22.83 -16.72 5.75
C PRO A 303 -23.66 -16.26 4.56
N LEU A 304 -23.10 -15.34 3.75
CA LEU A 304 -23.76 -14.83 2.54
C LEU A 304 -23.65 -15.79 1.34
N VAL A 305 -22.84 -16.84 1.46
CA VAL A 305 -22.65 -17.88 0.45
C VAL A 305 -22.62 -19.26 1.12
N SER A 306 -23.22 -20.25 0.48
CA SER A 306 -23.48 -21.59 1.05
C SER A 306 -22.27 -22.52 1.13
N TRP A 307 -21.17 -22.15 0.46
CA TRP A 307 -19.90 -22.88 0.51
C TRP A 307 -19.00 -22.45 1.69
N LEU A 308 -19.38 -21.39 2.41
CA LEU A 308 -18.87 -21.09 3.75
C LEU A 308 -19.66 -21.89 4.79
N ASP A 309 -19.53 -23.22 4.73
CA ASP A 309 -20.27 -24.18 5.56
C ASP A 309 -19.48 -24.66 6.80
N GLY A 310 -18.45 -23.91 7.17
CA GLY A 310 -17.67 -24.11 8.38
C GLY A 310 -18.08 -23.19 9.53
N ASP A 311 -17.14 -22.96 10.44
CA ASP A 311 -17.30 -22.11 11.61
C ASP A 311 -16.92 -20.67 11.23
N ILE A 312 -17.93 -19.79 11.18
CA ILE A 312 -17.80 -18.41 10.70
C ILE A 312 -18.25 -17.45 11.82
N ALA A 313 -17.33 -16.61 12.27
CA ALA A 313 -17.58 -15.59 13.29
C ALA A 313 -18.17 -14.31 12.68
N MET A 314 -17.82 -13.98 11.43
CA MET A 314 -18.36 -12.83 10.71
C MET A 314 -18.38 -13.07 9.21
N CYS A 315 -19.46 -12.64 8.55
CA CYS A 315 -19.54 -12.54 7.09
C CYS A 315 -20.33 -11.28 6.73
N ARG A 316 -19.72 -10.37 5.95
CA ARG A 316 -20.36 -9.11 5.53
C ARG A 316 -20.05 -8.80 4.08
N MET A 317 -21.00 -8.19 3.38
CA MET A 317 -20.76 -7.62 2.05
C MET A 317 -19.77 -6.47 2.20
N MET A 318 -18.69 -6.51 1.42
CA MET A 318 -17.66 -5.48 1.40
C MET A 318 -17.77 -4.63 0.13
N ASP A 319 -17.95 -5.29 -1.01
CA ASP A 319 -18.20 -4.64 -2.29
C ASP A 319 -19.04 -5.55 -3.18
N GLU A 320 -20.19 -5.08 -3.63
CA GLU A 320 -21.12 -5.88 -4.44
C GLU A 320 -20.86 -5.73 -5.94
N ASN A 321 -20.41 -4.56 -6.39
CA ASN A 321 -20.45 -4.16 -7.80
C ASN A 321 -19.15 -3.55 -8.33
N GLY A 322 -18.24 -3.13 -7.46
CA GLY A 322 -16.97 -2.49 -7.79
C GLY A 322 -15.83 -3.47 -8.06
N THR A 323 -16.07 -4.77 -7.93
CA THR A 323 -15.03 -5.81 -8.01
C THR A 323 -15.25 -6.81 -9.14
N ALA A 324 -14.14 -7.31 -9.67
CA ALA A 324 -14.12 -8.27 -10.76
C ALA A 324 -12.94 -9.24 -10.57
N GLN A 325 -12.89 -10.25 -11.42
CA GLN A 325 -11.85 -11.25 -11.40
C GLN A 325 -11.50 -11.67 -12.82
N VAL A 326 -10.22 -11.97 -13.04
CA VAL A 326 -9.70 -12.63 -14.25
C VAL A 326 -8.55 -13.55 -13.88
N THR A 327 -8.45 -14.73 -14.49
CA THR A 327 -7.31 -15.62 -14.27
C THR A 327 -6.04 -14.97 -14.84
N PRO A 328 -5.03 -14.64 -14.01
CA PRO A 328 -3.89 -13.84 -14.44
C PRO A 328 -3.07 -14.46 -15.58
N ARG A 329 -2.95 -15.80 -15.55
CA ARG A 329 -2.26 -16.56 -16.58
C ARG A 329 -2.94 -16.39 -17.95
N GLU A 330 -4.26 -16.57 -18.00
CA GLU A 330 -5.04 -16.40 -19.24
C GLU A 330 -4.84 -14.99 -19.80
N LEU A 331 -5.03 -13.95 -18.98
CA LEU A 331 -4.84 -12.56 -19.39
C LEU A 331 -3.43 -12.33 -19.96
N CYS A 332 -2.39 -12.81 -19.27
CA CYS A 332 -1.01 -12.62 -19.70
C CYS A 332 -0.70 -13.32 -21.02
N GLU A 333 -1.13 -14.57 -21.17
CA GLU A 333 -0.92 -15.38 -22.37
C GLU A 333 -1.70 -14.82 -23.56
N LYS A 334 -2.94 -14.33 -23.35
CA LYS A 334 -3.76 -13.71 -24.39
C LYS A 334 -3.23 -12.35 -24.84
N LEU A 335 -2.73 -11.52 -23.93
CA LEU A 335 -2.04 -10.27 -24.27
C LEU A 335 -0.78 -10.54 -25.11
N HIS A 336 0.04 -11.49 -24.66
CA HIS A 336 1.26 -11.90 -25.38
C HIS A 336 0.93 -12.45 -26.76
N ALA A 337 -0.04 -13.38 -26.86
CA ALA A 337 -0.49 -13.94 -28.14
C ALA A 337 -1.08 -12.86 -29.07
N GLY A 338 -1.85 -11.91 -28.53
CA GLY A 338 -2.38 -10.77 -29.28
C GLY A 338 -1.28 -9.86 -29.84
N ALA A 339 -0.20 -9.65 -29.08
CA ALA A 339 0.96 -8.92 -29.55
C ALA A 339 1.67 -9.66 -30.71
N LEU A 340 1.89 -10.98 -30.56
CA LEU A 340 2.49 -11.81 -31.61
C LEU A 340 1.64 -11.85 -32.89
N ALA A 341 0.32 -12.01 -32.74
CA ALA A 341 -0.62 -11.97 -33.86
C ALA A 341 -0.61 -10.63 -34.60
N SER A 342 -0.22 -9.56 -33.91
CA SER A 342 -0.07 -8.21 -34.47
C SER A 342 1.35 -7.93 -35.01
N GLY A 343 2.26 -8.91 -34.97
CA GLY A 343 3.60 -8.83 -35.55
C GLY A 343 4.76 -8.62 -34.57
N ALA A 344 4.51 -8.65 -33.25
CA ALA A 344 5.60 -8.60 -32.27
C ALA A 344 6.46 -9.88 -32.33
N THR A 345 7.73 -9.77 -31.94
CA THR A 345 8.63 -10.92 -31.77
C THR A 345 8.81 -11.22 -30.29
N SER A 346 8.90 -12.50 -29.93
CA SER A 346 9.24 -12.92 -28.56
C SER A 346 10.39 -13.91 -28.58
N VAL A 347 11.36 -13.69 -27.69
CA VAL A 347 12.59 -14.48 -27.60
C VAL A 347 12.77 -14.99 -26.19
N LYS A 348 13.21 -16.25 -26.07
CA LYS A 348 13.57 -16.85 -24.80
C LYS A 348 15.01 -16.52 -24.43
N GLY A 349 15.21 -15.74 -23.37
CA GLY A 349 16.55 -15.32 -22.95
C GLY A 349 16.59 -14.47 -21.70
N GLU A 350 17.74 -14.48 -21.03
CA GLU A 350 18.03 -13.61 -19.90
C GLU A 350 18.56 -12.27 -20.38
N VAL A 351 17.85 -11.17 -20.11
CA VAL A 351 18.40 -9.83 -20.34
C VAL A 351 19.52 -9.56 -19.34
N VAL A 352 20.71 -9.24 -19.85
CA VAL A 352 21.95 -9.08 -19.09
C VAL A 352 22.51 -7.66 -19.16
N GLY A 353 21.99 -6.82 -20.06
CA GLY A 353 22.46 -5.44 -20.20
C GLY A 353 21.57 -4.57 -21.06
N VAL A 354 21.79 -3.26 -20.96
CA VAL A 354 21.23 -2.24 -21.84
C VAL A 354 22.36 -1.68 -22.70
N MET A 355 22.12 -1.54 -23.99
CA MET A 355 23.05 -0.90 -24.92
C MET A 355 22.81 0.61 -24.93
N PHE A 356 23.89 1.39 -24.96
CA PHE A 356 23.84 2.86 -25.03
C PHE A 356 24.59 3.38 -26.26
N ASN A 357 24.35 4.64 -26.60
CA ASN A 357 25.22 5.43 -27.47
C ASN A 357 26.55 5.77 -26.76
N ASP A 358 27.50 6.35 -27.51
CA ASP A 358 28.88 6.57 -27.06
C ASP A 358 29.01 7.45 -25.79
N ASP A 359 28.07 8.38 -25.57
CA ASP A 359 28.07 9.26 -24.40
C ASP A 359 27.27 8.70 -23.20
N GLY A 360 26.61 7.55 -23.37
CA GLY A 360 25.82 6.88 -22.34
C GLY A 360 24.47 7.54 -22.03
N THR A 361 24.07 8.57 -22.77
CA THR A 361 22.86 9.36 -22.47
C THR A 361 21.59 8.79 -23.10
N LYS A 362 21.72 7.84 -24.04
CA LYS A 362 20.58 7.29 -24.78
C LYS A 362 20.66 5.78 -24.91
N ALA A 363 19.59 5.09 -24.51
CA ALA A 363 19.46 3.66 -24.72
C ALA A 363 19.21 3.35 -26.21
N ARG A 364 19.82 2.28 -26.72
CA ARG A 364 19.72 1.82 -28.11
C ARG A 364 19.40 0.32 -28.28
N GLY A 365 19.04 -0.36 -27.19
CA GLY A 365 18.65 -1.76 -27.23
C GLY A 365 19.01 -2.55 -25.98
N LEU A 366 18.80 -3.87 -26.06
CA LEU A 366 19.05 -4.80 -24.96
C LEU A 366 20.05 -5.89 -25.37
N GLU A 367 20.87 -6.33 -24.42
CA GLU A 367 21.65 -7.56 -24.56
C GLU A 367 20.99 -8.68 -23.77
N TYR A 368 20.94 -9.87 -24.37
CA TYR A 368 20.43 -11.06 -23.69
C TYR A 368 21.30 -12.29 -23.95
N VAL A 369 21.25 -13.25 -23.03
CA VAL A 369 21.81 -14.59 -23.21
C VAL A 369 20.66 -15.54 -23.52
N ASN A 370 20.74 -16.23 -24.65
CA ASN A 370 19.75 -17.23 -25.02
C ASN A 370 19.85 -18.41 -24.04
N GLU A 371 18.72 -18.79 -23.43
CA GLU A 371 18.69 -19.81 -22.39
C GLU A 371 18.90 -21.24 -22.93
N GLU A 372 18.72 -21.46 -24.23
CA GLU A 372 18.90 -22.75 -24.88
C GLU A 372 20.32 -22.94 -25.42
N THR A 373 20.90 -21.89 -26.01
CA THR A 373 22.23 -21.98 -26.64
C THR A 373 23.36 -21.46 -25.74
N GLY A 374 23.05 -20.62 -24.74
CA GLY A 374 24.04 -19.90 -23.94
C GLY A 374 24.74 -18.76 -24.69
N GLU A 375 24.35 -18.48 -25.93
CA GLU A 375 24.94 -17.43 -26.75
C GLU A 375 24.43 -16.05 -26.34
N ARG A 376 25.32 -15.06 -26.37
CA ARG A 376 24.98 -13.66 -26.15
C ARG A 376 24.52 -13.03 -27.47
N HIS A 377 23.38 -12.35 -27.43
CA HIS A 377 22.79 -11.65 -28.56
C HIS A 377 22.43 -10.22 -28.17
N ALA A 378 22.29 -9.37 -29.18
CA ALA A 378 21.88 -7.98 -29.05
C ALA A 378 20.59 -7.74 -29.85
N VAL A 379 19.66 -7.00 -29.25
CA VAL A 379 18.45 -6.50 -29.90
C VAL A 379 18.55 -4.98 -29.98
N GLU A 380 18.85 -4.47 -31.17
CA GLU A 380 18.86 -3.03 -31.43
C GLU A 380 17.42 -2.49 -31.43
N ALA A 381 17.18 -1.43 -30.66
CA ALA A 381 15.87 -0.81 -30.53
C ALA A 381 16.00 0.69 -30.28
N ASP A 382 15.00 1.46 -30.68
CA ASP A 382 14.98 2.89 -30.44
C ASP A 382 14.59 3.18 -28.99
N HIS A 383 13.78 2.32 -28.36
CA HIS A 383 13.37 2.41 -26.96
C HIS A 383 13.53 1.08 -26.21
N VAL A 384 13.81 1.17 -24.90
CA VAL A 384 13.91 0.00 -24.01
C VAL A 384 12.95 0.11 -22.83
N VAL A 385 12.26 -0.98 -22.50
CA VAL A 385 11.33 -1.06 -21.36
C VAL A 385 11.75 -2.18 -20.43
N ILE A 386 12.05 -1.84 -19.17
CA ILE A 386 12.37 -2.83 -18.13
C ILE A 386 11.11 -3.18 -17.34
N ALA A 387 10.61 -4.41 -17.52
CA ALA A 387 9.39 -4.93 -16.91
C ALA A 387 9.60 -6.35 -16.30
N MET A 388 10.77 -6.58 -15.71
CA MET A 388 11.23 -7.89 -15.22
C MET A 388 10.73 -8.22 -13.81
N GLY A 389 9.60 -7.65 -13.36
CA GLY A 389 9.09 -7.84 -11.99
C GLY A 389 10.18 -7.57 -10.93
N PRO A 390 10.36 -8.43 -9.91
CA PRO A 390 11.33 -8.18 -8.84
C PRO A 390 12.78 -8.19 -9.33
N TRP A 391 13.07 -8.84 -10.46
CA TRP A 391 14.40 -8.86 -11.06
C TRP A 391 14.77 -7.54 -11.76
N SER A 392 13.83 -6.59 -11.84
CA SER A 392 14.09 -5.23 -12.36
C SER A 392 15.08 -4.43 -11.50
N THR A 393 15.42 -4.93 -10.31
CA THR A 393 16.49 -4.37 -9.46
C THR A 393 17.84 -4.29 -10.19
N ARG A 394 18.10 -5.19 -11.16
CA ARG A 394 19.28 -5.15 -12.04
C ARG A 394 19.41 -3.85 -12.84
N ALA A 395 18.30 -3.15 -13.07
CA ALA A 395 18.33 -1.86 -13.75
C ALA A 395 19.10 -0.78 -12.96
N SER A 396 19.30 -0.97 -11.65
CA SER A 396 20.18 -0.09 -10.85
C SER A 396 21.59 -0.06 -11.42
N GLU A 397 22.14 -1.21 -11.80
CA GLU A 397 23.46 -1.33 -12.40
C GLU A 397 23.50 -0.71 -13.80
N TRP A 398 22.48 -1.00 -14.61
CA TRP A 398 22.45 -0.57 -16.01
C TRP A 398 22.25 0.94 -16.19
N PHE A 399 21.44 1.56 -15.33
CA PHE A 399 21.09 2.97 -15.44
C PHE A 399 21.80 3.86 -14.42
N GLY A 400 22.54 3.29 -13.46
CA GLY A 400 23.16 4.06 -12.39
C GLY A 400 22.16 4.76 -11.47
N ILE A 401 20.93 4.24 -11.37
CA ILE A 401 19.88 4.73 -10.47
C ILE A 401 19.71 3.78 -9.28
N LYS A 402 18.96 4.20 -8.26
CA LYS A 402 18.57 3.31 -7.17
C LYS A 402 17.18 2.74 -7.44
N VAL A 403 17.09 1.44 -7.73
CA VAL A 403 15.83 0.69 -7.85
C VAL A 403 15.68 -0.20 -6.60
N PRO A 404 15.27 0.35 -5.44
CA PRO A 404 15.11 -0.47 -4.26
C PRO A 404 13.94 -1.45 -4.49
N MET A 405 14.25 -2.73 -4.54
CA MET A 405 13.26 -3.79 -4.71
C MET A 405 13.34 -4.78 -3.56
N THR A 406 12.20 -5.02 -2.92
CA THR A 406 12.03 -6.16 -2.02
C THR A 406 11.14 -7.18 -2.73
N GLY A 407 11.66 -8.39 -2.88
CA GLY A 407 10.87 -9.52 -3.35
C GLY A 407 10.11 -10.11 -2.19
N ILE A 408 8.78 -10.17 -2.26
CA ILE A 408 7.99 -10.85 -1.22
C ILE A 408 7.61 -12.25 -1.71
N ARG A 409 8.21 -13.28 -1.13
CA ARG A 409 7.86 -14.67 -1.45
C ARG A 409 6.45 -14.95 -0.95
N SER A 410 5.56 -15.17 -1.90
CA SER A 410 4.13 -15.33 -1.66
C SER A 410 3.72 -16.75 -2.02
N THR A 411 3.40 -17.54 -1.00
CA THR A 411 2.87 -18.90 -1.17
C THR A 411 1.37 -18.83 -1.41
N SER A 412 0.88 -19.67 -2.32
CA SER A 412 -0.54 -19.81 -2.62
C SER A 412 -0.90 -21.29 -2.82
N ILE A 413 -2.18 -21.58 -2.58
CA ILE A 413 -2.74 -22.93 -2.74
C ILE A 413 -4.04 -22.87 -3.53
N MET A 414 -4.40 -23.97 -4.18
CA MET A 414 -5.66 -24.09 -4.91
C MET A 414 -6.39 -25.38 -4.53
N TYR A 415 -7.69 -25.28 -4.33
CA TYR A 415 -8.60 -26.40 -4.13
C TYR A 415 -9.53 -26.57 -5.33
N GLU A 416 -10.12 -27.74 -5.50
CA GLU A 416 -11.21 -27.96 -6.44
C GLU A 416 -12.48 -27.25 -5.93
N ALA A 417 -13.13 -26.46 -6.78
CA ALA A 417 -14.41 -25.85 -6.49
C ALA A 417 -15.51 -26.90 -6.60
N ASN A 418 -16.48 -26.83 -5.69
CA ASN A 418 -17.71 -27.63 -5.78
C ASN A 418 -18.84 -26.80 -6.45
N GLU A 419 -19.99 -27.44 -6.69
CA GLU A 419 -21.14 -26.78 -7.33
C GLU A 419 -21.60 -25.52 -6.59
N LYS A 420 -21.56 -25.51 -5.25
CA LYS A 420 -21.96 -24.34 -4.45
C LYS A 420 -21.08 -23.13 -4.77
N VAL A 421 -19.76 -23.33 -4.83
CA VAL A 421 -18.79 -22.29 -5.17
C VAL A 421 -19.03 -21.75 -6.58
N MET A 422 -19.33 -22.64 -7.53
CA MET A 422 -19.55 -22.26 -8.92
C MET A 422 -20.86 -21.48 -9.10
N ASN A 423 -21.89 -21.82 -8.31
CA ASN A 423 -23.20 -21.14 -8.35
C ASN A 423 -23.19 -19.81 -7.59
N GLU A 424 -22.41 -19.70 -6.51
CA GLU A 424 -22.37 -18.54 -5.61
C GLU A 424 -20.92 -18.02 -5.43
N PRO A 425 -20.23 -17.63 -6.51
CA PRO A 425 -18.84 -17.19 -6.41
C PRO A 425 -18.74 -15.84 -5.68
N ALA A 426 -17.89 -15.77 -4.67
CA ALA A 426 -17.55 -14.53 -3.98
C ALA A 426 -16.06 -14.49 -3.63
N ALA A 427 -15.41 -13.35 -3.86
CA ALA A 427 -14.07 -13.11 -3.37
C ALA A 427 -14.12 -12.86 -1.86
N LEU A 428 -13.18 -13.41 -1.09
CA LEU A 428 -13.12 -13.22 0.35
C LEU A 428 -11.85 -12.49 0.75
N PHE A 429 -11.99 -11.52 1.65
CA PHE A 429 -10.89 -10.91 2.39
C PHE A 429 -11.09 -11.21 3.87
N CYS A 430 -10.13 -11.94 4.43
CA CYS A 430 -10.21 -12.39 5.80
C CYS A 430 -9.31 -11.56 6.71
N GLY A 431 -9.80 -11.30 7.93
CA GLY A 431 -8.97 -10.79 9.01
C GLY A 431 -7.85 -11.77 9.36
N GLU A 432 -6.80 -11.28 10.00
CA GLU A 432 -5.72 -12.15 10.49
C GLU A 432 -6.26 -13.12 11.56
N ASP A 433 -5.98 -14.41 11.38
CA ASP A 433 -6.39 -15.47 12.29
C ASP A 433 -5.27 -15.93 13.22
N GLN A 434 -5.59 -16.86 14.13
CA GLN A 434 -4.63 -17.46 15.06
C GLN A 434 -3.50 -18.27 14.41
N ASN A 435 -3.59 -18.60 13.12
CA ASN A 435 -2.53 -19.24 12.35
C ASN A 435 -1.60 -18.20 11.68
N GLY A 436 -1.86 -16.91 11.89
CA GLY A 436 -1.18 -15.79 11.26
C GLY A 436 -1.53 -15.65 9.77
N CYS A 437 -2.70 -16.13 9.34
CA CYS A 437 -3.18 -16.01 7.97
C CYS A 437 -4.23 -14.89 7.87
N HIS A 438 -4.08 -14.00 6.90
CA HIS A 438 -5.07 -13.00 6.48
C HIS A 438 -5.56 -13.39 5.09
N LEU A 439 -6.31 -14.49 5.03
CA LEU A 439 -6.58 -15.16 3.75
C LEU A 439 -7.31 -14.26 2.76
N GLU A 440 -6.86 -14.32 1.52
CA GLU A 440 -7.60 -13.83 0.36
C GLU A 440 -8.01 -15.05 -0.47
N VAL A 441 -9.31 -15.21 -0.70
CA VAL A 441 -9.88 -16.39 -1.36
C VAL A 441 -10.60 -15.97 -2.63
N TYR A 442 -10.24 -16.61 -3.74
CA TYR A 442 -10.69 -16.26 -5.07
C TYR A 442 -11.20 -17.51 -5.81
N PRO A 443 -12.52 -17.78 -5.79
CA PRO A 443 -13.13 -18.78 -6.65
C PRO A 443 -12.95 -18.42 -8.11
N ARG A 444 -12.34 -19.27 -8.94
CA ARG A 444 -12.15 -19.04 -10.38
C ARG A 444 -13.28 -19.67 -11.17
N SER A 445 -13.59 -19.13 -12.35
CA SER A 445 -14.60 -19.71 -13.26
C SER A 445 -14.16 -21.03 -13.89
N THR A 446 -12.87 -21.34 -13.82
CA THR A 446 -12.25 -22.58 -14.30
C THR A 446 -12.40 -23.77 -13.34
N GLY A 447 -13.01 -23.57 -12.16
CA GLY A 447 -13.30 -24.66 -11.23
C GLY A 447 -12.29 -24.82 -10.09
N GLU A 448 -11.42 -23.83 -9.85
CA GLU A 448 -10.52 -23.82 -8.69
C GLU A 448 -10.87 -22.73 -7.68
N VAL A 449 -10.60 -22.99 -6.40
CA VAL A 449 -10.62 -21.97 -5.34
C VAL A 449 -9.19 -21.63 -4.98
N TYR A 450 -8.74 -20.46 -5.41
CA TYR A 450 -7.39 -19.97 -5.17
C TYR A 450 -7.30 -19.25 -3.82
N LEU A 451 -6.22 -19.47 -3.08
CA LEU A 451 -5.95 -18.85 -1.80
C LEU A 451 -4.56 -18.21 -1.77
N CYS A 452 -4.51 -16.96 -1.29
CA CYS A 452 -3.28 -16.30 -0.84
C CYS A 452 -3.50 -15.57 0.49
N GLY A 453 -2.66 -14.59 0.84
CA GLY A 453 -2.73 -13.94 2.15
C GLY A 453 -2.37 -14.89 3.30
N ILE A 454 -1.57 -15.92 3.03
CA ILE A 454 -1.30 -16.98 4.00
C ILE A 454 -0.29 -16.60 5.08
N GLY A 455 0.10 -15.33 5.18
CA GLY A 455 1.04 -14.80 6.19
C GLY A 455 2.44 -15.39 6.16
N GLY A 456 3.32 -14.86 7.01
CA GLY A 456 4.72 -15.31 7.16
C GLY A 456 5.54 -15.20 5.87
N SER A 457 5.26 -14.21 5.02
CA SER A 457 5.98 -14.03 3.76
C SER A 457 7.45 -13.70 3.99
N ASP A 458 8.34 -14.37 3.26
CA ASP A 458 9.79 -14.10 3.28
C ASP A 458 10.07 -12.83 2.46
N TYR A 459 10.65 -11.82 3.10
CA TYR A 459 11.08 -10.58 2.47
C TYR A 459 12.52 -10.77 1.98
N VAL A 460 12.64 -10.94 0.66
CA VAL A 460 13.87 -11.25 -0.04
C VAL A 460 14.55 -9.96 -0.46
N ASP A 461 15.78 -9.79 0.00
CA ASP A 461 16.65 -8.68 -0.37
C ASP A 461 17.13 -8.77 -1.83
N GLU A 462 17.69 -7.66 -2.31
CA GLU A 462 18.20 -7.54 -3.67
C GLU A 462 19.29 -8.58 -4.01
N SER A 463 20.19 -8.91 -3.08
CA SER A 463 21.32 -9.81 -3.35
C SER A 463 20.87 -11.22 -3.72
N ARG A 464 19.75 -11.68 -3.15
CA ARG A 464 19.13 -12.96 -3.46
C ARG A 464 18.36 -12.96 -4.79
N LEU A 465 17.94 -11.79 -5.26
CA LEU A 465 17.26 -11.60 -6.55
C LEU A 465 18.25 -11.38 -7.71
N LEU A 466 19.43 -10.82 -7.42
CA LEU A 466 20.49 -10.62 -8.40
C LEU A 466 21.12 -11.96 -8.84
N PRO A 467 21.85 -11.98 -9.98
CA PRO A 467 22.46 -13.20 -10.50
C PRO A 467 23.25 -13.97 -9.47
N ASN A 468 23.12 -15.30 -9.51
CA ASN A 468 23.70 -16.25 -8.55
C ASN A 468 23.00 -16.26 -7.17
N GLY A 469 22.01 -15.39 -6.96
CA GLY A 469 21.10 -15.49 -5.84
C GLY A 469 20.22 -16.75 -5.91
N ASP A 470 19.71 -17.18 -4.75
CA ASP A 470 18.80 -18.33 -4.66
C ASP A 470 17.37 -18.03 -5.15
N CYS A 471 17.05 -16.74 -5.35
CA CYS A 471 15.77 -16.25 -5.89
C CYS A 471 15.94 -15.50 -7.22
N ASP A 472 17.06 -15.68 -7.93
CA ASP A 472 17.39 -14.99 -9.19
C ASP A 472 16.55 -15.45 -10.41
N ARG A 473 15.70 -16.46 -10.22
CA ARG A 473 14.80 -17.00 -11.24
C ARG A 473 13.44 -17.38 -10.68
N SER A 474 12.43 -17.29 -11.53
CA SER A 474 11.03 -17.57 -11.18
C SER A 474 10.72 -19.04 -10.86
N ASP A 475 11.47 -19.97 -11.45
CA ASP A 475 11.36 -21.42 -11.26
C ASP A 475 12.05 -21.92 -9.98
N LYS A 476 12.94 -21.11 -9.38
CA LYS A 476 13.53 -21.38 -8.05
C LYS A 476 12.61 -21.05 -6.87
N ILE A 477 11.49 -20.36 -7.12
CA ILE A 477 10.62 -19.88 -6.04
C ILE A 477 9.65 -20.98 -5.61
N THR A 478 9.91 -21.55 -4.44
CA THR A 478 9.15 -22.67 -3.86
C THR A 478 8.24 -22.23 -2.70
N PRO A 479 7.11 -22.93 -2.49
CA PRO A 479 6.21 -22.67 -1.36
C PRO A 479 6.84 -23.02 0.00
N ASP A 480 6.35 -22.38 1.06
CA ASP A 480 6.66 -22.77 2.43
C ASP A 480 5.57 -23.75 2.94
N ASP A 481 5.96 -25.01 3.15
CA ASP A 481 5.08 -26.08 3.63
C ASP A 481 4.40 -25.76 4.98
N LYS A 482 5.07 -25.02 5.87
CA LYS A 482 4.48 -24.61 7.15
C LYS A 482 3.35 -23.61 6.92
N ARG A 483 3.52 -22.70 5.96
CA ARG A 483 2.48 -21.73 5.60
C ARG A 483 1.35 -22.37 4.81
N VAL A 484 1.63 -23.35 3.96
CA VAL A 484 0.60 -24.20 3.33
C VAL A 484 -0.26 -24.86 4.41
N ALA A 485 0.37 -25.54 5.39
CA ALA A 485 -0.36 -26.20 6.47
C ALA A 485 -1.18 -25.21 7.32
N ALA A 486 -0.68 -23.99 7.54
CA ALA A 486 -1.43 -22.92 8.20
C ALA A 486 -2.69 -22.54 7.42
N ALA A 487 -2.55 -22.24 6.13
CA ALA A 487 -3.67 -21.89 5.26
C ALA A 487 -4.73 -23.00 5.18
N MET A 488 -4.31 -24.27 5.13
CA MET A 488 -5.22 -25.41 5.16
C MET A 488 -6.08 -25.43 6.42
N ARG A 489 -5.49 -25.15 7.60
CA ARG A 489 -6.25 -25.06 8.86
C ARG A 489 -7.20 -23.88 8.84
N SER A 490 -6.72 -22.70 8.48
CA SER A 490 -7.52 -21.47 8.41
C SER A 490 -8.73 -21.61 7.49
N PHE A 491 -8.52 -22.13 6.27
CA PHE A 491 -9.59 -22.28 5.30
C PHE A 491 -10.51 -23.46 5.61
N GLY A 492 -9.97 -24.56 6.14
CA GLY A 492 -10.78 -25.71 6.57
C GLY A 492 -11.75 -25.39 7.70
N VAL A 493 -11.44 -24.40 8.54
CA VAL A 493 -12.38 -23.83 9.52
C VAL A 493 -13.54 -23.14 8.81
N MET A 494 -13.29 -22.37 7.75
CA MET A 494 -14.32 -21.58 7.06
C MET A 494 -15.16 -22.38 6.05
N SER A 495 -14.57 -23.38 5.39
CA SER A 495 -15.24 -24.18 4.36
C SER A 495 -14.91 -25.66 4.51
N LYS A 496 -15.80 -26.39 5.18
CA LYS A 496 -15.66 -27.82 5.46
C LYS A 496 -15.85 -28.65 4.19
N SER A 497 -16.77 -28.25 3.30
CA SER A 497 -17.00 -28.99 2.06
C SER A 497 -15.79 -28.98 1.11
N ILE A 498 -15.01 -27.89 1.09
CA ILE A 498 -13.85 -27.73 0.20
C ILE A 498 -12.57 -28.24 0.86
N ALA A 499 -12.27 -27.78 2.08
CA ALA A 499 -10.98 -28.00 2.73
C ALA A 499 -11.08 -28.65 4.12
N GLY A 500 -12.27 -29.09 4.53
CA GLY A 500 -12.48 -29.82 5.78
C GLY A 500 -11.79 -31.19 5.80
N ASP A 501 -11.72 -31.78 6.99
CA ASP A 501 -11.22 -33.14 7.23
C ASP A 501 -9.80 -33.42 6.70
N GLY A 502 -8.97 -32.38 6.61
CA GLY A 502 -7.58 -32.50 6.17
C GLY A 502 -7.41 -32.72 4.65
N LYS A 503 -8.43 -32.38 3.84
CA LYS A 503 -8.31 -32.38 2.37
C LYS A 503 -7.12 -31.54 1.93
N LYS A 504 -6.29 -32.13 1.06
CA LYS A 504 -5.10 -31.47 0.52
C LYS A 504 -5.46 -30.60 -0.68
N PRO A 505 -4.80 -29.44 -0.87
CA PRO A 505 -4.94 -28.65 -2.08
C PRO A 505 -4.42 -29.41 -3.30
N MET A 506 -5.01 -29.17 -4.47
CA MET A 506 -4.55 -29.74 -5.74
C MET A 506 -3.23 -29.13 -6.21
N VAL A 507 -2.98 -27.87 -5.85
CA VAL A 507 -1.75 -27.15 -6.19
C VAL A 507 -1.23 -26.40 -4.96
N THR A 508 0.07 -26.51 -4.74
CA THR A 508 0.84 -25.66 -3.83
C THR A 508 1.95 -24.99 -4.63
N GLN A 509 2.09 -23.68 -4.50
CA GLN A 509 3.06 -22.93 -5.29
C GLN A 509 3.50 -21.65 -4.59
N ALA A 510 4.53 -21.01 -5.12
CA ALA A 510 4.90 -19.65 -4.72
C ALA A 510 5.37 -18.81 -5.90
N CYS A 511 5.26 -17.50 -5.72
CA CYS A 511 5.83 -16.49 -6.60
C CYS A 511 6.55 -15.41 -5.82
N MET A 512 7.28 -14.55 -6.54
CA MET A 512 7.92 -13.37 -5.98
C MET A 512 7.13 -12.13 -6.38
N ARG A 513 6.54 -11.45 -5.38
CA ARG A 513 5.83 -10.18 -5.59
C ARG A 513 6.82 -9.03 -5.53
N PRO A 514 6.85 -8.13 -6.53
CA PRO A 514 7.76 -6.99 -6.53
C PRO A 514 7.19 -5.83 -5.71
N CYS A 515 7.90 -5.40 -4.68
CA CYS A 515 7.52 -4.25 -3.85
C CYS A 515 8.65 -3.23 -3.76
N ALA A 516 8.33 -1.98 -4.13
CA ALA A 516 9.16 -0.84 -3.76
C ALA A 516 8.91 -0.46 -2.28
N PRO A 517 9.82 0.28 -1.63
CA PRO A 517 9.70 0.65 -0.22
C PRO A 517 8.42 1.43 0.14
N ASP A 518 7.88 2.20 -0.80
CA ASP A 518 6.65 2.99 -0.63
C ASP A 518 5.38 2.27 -1.12
N ALA A 519 5.51 0.99 -1.52
CA ALA A 519 4.45 0.17 -2.09
C ALA A 519 3.81 0.71 -3.39
N LEU A 520 4.37 1.76 -3.99
CA LEU A 520 3.93 2.34 -5.26
C LEU A 520 4.70 1.74 -6.45
N PRO A 521 4.11 1.71 -7.65
CA PRO A 521 4.82 1.23 -8.83
C PRO A 521 6.03 2.11 -9.16
N ILE A 522 7.01 1.50 -9.82
CA ILE A 522 8.09 2.20 -10.50
C ILE A 522 7.72 2.23 -11.98
N LEU A 523 7.26 3.39 -12.45
CA LEU A 523 6.64 3.57 -13.76
C LEU A 523 7.06 4.89 -14.41
N GLY A 524 7.57 4.81 -15.63
CA GLY A 524 7.86 5.97 -16.46
C GLY A 524 9.27 5.99 -17.05
N PRO A 525 9.69 7.13 -17.62
CA PRO A 525 11.04 7.29 -18.16
C PRO A 525 12.10 7.25 -17.05
N VAL A 526 13.29 6.79 -17.39
CA VAL A 526 14.47 6.87 -16.51
C VAL A 526 15.11 8.25 -16.66
N ASP A 527 15.07 9.08 -15.61
CA ASP A 527 15.61 10.43 -15.69
C ASP A 527 17.11 10.42 -16.06
N GLY A 528 17.48 11.26 -17.02
CA GLY A 528 18.87 11.38 -17.49
C GLY A 528 19.27 10.37 -18.56
N ILE A 529 18.38 9.43 -18.94
CA ILE A 529 18.63 8.45 -19.99
C ILE A 529 17.49 8.50 -21.02
N GLU A 530 17.78 9.04 -22.19
CA GLU A 530 16.84 9.06 -23.30
C GLU A 530 16.44 7.63 -23.71
N ASN A 531 15.15 7.48 -24.00
CA ASN A 531 14.55 6.25 -24.51
C ASN A 531 14.60 5.01 -23.59
N ALA A 532 14.90 5.19 -22.30
CA ALA A 532 14.81 4.15 -21.28
C ALA A 532 13.56 4.34 -20.40
N TYR A 533 12.82 3.24 -20.18
CA TYR A 533 11.62 3.23 -19.37
C TYR A 533 11.63 2.06 -18.38
N MET A 534 10.98 2.25 -17.24
CA MET A 534 10.72 1.19 -16.27
C MET A 534 9.23 1.05 -16.02
N ALA A 535 8.81 -0.20 -15.82
CA ALA A 535 7.45 -0.58 -15.46
C ALA A 535 7.50 -1.81 -14.54
N THR A 536 7.59 -1.60 -13.22
CA THR A 536 7.73 -2.66 -12.22
C THR A 536 7.19 -2.25 -10.84
N ALA A 537 7.36 -3.10 -9.82
CA ALA A 537 6.99 -2.83 -8.43
C ALA A 537 5.49 -2.57 -8.19
N HIS A 538 4.61 -3.10 -9.03
CA HIS A 538 3.15 -2.94 -8.88
C HIS A 538 2.51 -3.66 -7.68
N ASN A 539 3.33 -4.25 -6.79
CA ASN A 539 2.88 -4.90 -5.55
C ASN A 539 1.71 -5.89 -5.79
N CYS A 540 0.67 -5.87 -4.95
CA CYS A 540 -0.50 -6.74 -5.05
C CYS A 540 -1.45 -6.33 -6.19
N TRP A 541 -1.31 -5.12 -6.72
CA TRP A 541 -2.17 -4.55 -7.76
C TRP A 541 -1.66 -4.79 -9.18
N GLY A 542 -0.55 -5.51 -9.36
CA GLY A 542 0.06 -5.71 -10.68
C GLY A 542 -0.84 -6.37 -11.73
N ILE A 543 -1.83 -7.16 -11.31
CA ILE A 543 -2.84 -7.71 -12.23
C ILE A 543 -3.78 -6.59 -12.68
N LEU A 544 -4.36 -5.87 -11.72
CA LEU A 544 -5.25 -4.75 -11.97
C LEU A 544 -4.58 -3.70 -12.85
N TRP A 545 -3.38 -3.22 -12.51
CA TRP A 545 -2.70 -2.13 -13.20
C TRP A 545 -1.93 -2.54 -14.46
N SER A 546 -1.96 -3.81 -14.87
CA SER A 546 -1.21 -4.25 -16.05
C SER A 546 -1.68 -3.60 -17.36
N PRO A 547 -2.98 -3.55 -17.69
CA PRO A 547 -3.44 -2.88 -18.90
C PRO A 547 -3.07 -1.39 -18.95
N VAL A 548 -3.37 -0.63 -17.89
CA VAL A 548 -3.08 0.82 -17.87
C VAL A 548 -1.59 1.10 -17.93
N THR A 549 -0.75 0.23 -17.38
CA THR A 549 0.71 0.36 -17.51
C THR A 549 1.15 0.22 -18.97
N GLY A 550 0.58 -0.73 -19.71
CA GLY A 550 0.84 -0.89 -21.14
C GLY A 550 0.37 0.32 -21.96
N GLU A 551 -0.80 0.85 -21.65
CA GLU A 551 -1.32 2.09 -22.25
C GLU A 551 -0.39 3.29 -21.97
N ILE A 552 -0.02 3.52 -20.71
CA ILE A 552 0.88 4.61 -20.30
C ILE A 552 2.23 4.53 -21.02
N ILE A 553 2.87 3.37 -21.04
CA ILE A 553 4.16 3.19 -21.72
C ILE A 553 4.02 3.47 -23.22
N THR A 554 2.93 3.03 -23.83
CA THR A 554 2.62 3.31 -25.24
C THR A 554 2.45 4.81 -25.49
N GLN A 555 1.71 5.52 -24.64
CA GLN A 555 1.54 6.97 -24.73
C GLN A 555 2.88 7.71 -24.58
N LEU A 556 3.70 7.33 -23.60
CA LEU A 556 5.02 7.92 -23.38
C LEU A 556 5.97 7.75 -24.57
N ILE A 557 5.96 6.57 -25.22
CA ILE A 557 6.83 6.29 -26.37
C ILE A 557 6.31 6.98 -27.64
N THR A 558 4.99 6.92 -27.90
CA THR A 558 4.42 7.39 -29.17
C THR A 558 4.02 8.86 -29.18
N GLN A 559 3.71 9.43 -28.01
CA GLN A 559 3.18 10.79 -27.85
C GLN A 559 4.07 11.68 -26.96
N GLY A 560 5.04 11.09 -26.25
CA GLY A 560 5.93 11.82 -25.35
C GLY A 560 5.31 12.24 -24.00
N LYS A 561 4.05 11.88 -23.74
CA LYS A 561 3.34 12.18 -22.48
C LYS A 561 2.31 11.08 -22.17
N SER A 562 1.87 11.04 -20.92
CA SER A 562 0.78 10.16 -20.43
C SER A 562 -0.41 11.02 -20.02
N ASP A 563 -1.63 10.53 -20.23
CA ASP A 563 -2.86 11.19 -19.76
C ASP A 563 -3.02 11.08 -18.24
N ILE A 564 -2.44 10.04 -17.64
CA ILE A 564 -2.38 9.86 -16.20
C ILE A 564 -1.08 10.50 -15.67
N ASP A 565 -1.19 11.25 -14.57
CA ASP A 565 -0.03 11.79 -13.87
C ASP A 565 0.79 10.68 -13.22
N ILE A 566 1.96 10.40 -13.79
CA ILE A 566 2.89 9.37 -13.32
C ILE A 566 4.08 9.93 -12.52
N ARG A 567 4.11 11.24 -12.24
CA ARG A 567 5.19 11.86 -11.44
C ARG A 567 5.40 11.16 -10.08
N PRO A 568 4.36 10.72 -9.35
CA PRO A 568 4.53 9.97 -8.10
C PRO A 568 5.26 8.63 -8.27
N PHE A 569 5.26 8.07 -9.48
CA PHE A 569 5.79 6.74 -9.78
C PHE A 569 7.16 6.75 -10.45
N SER A 570 7.81 7.93 -10.56
CA SER A 570 9.09 8.08 -11.24
C SER A 570 10.14 7.04 -10.79
N PRO A 571 10.89 6.42 -11.72
CA PRO A 571 11.96 5.48 -11.40
C PRO A 571 13.10 6.05 -10.53
N THR A 572 13.30 7.36 -10.54
CA THR A 572 14.39 8.03 -9.80
C THR A 572 13.90 8.67 -8.50
N ARG A 573 12.64 8.44 -8.08
CA ARG A 573 12.08 9.06 -6.88
C ARG A 573 12.82 8.68 -5.58
N PHE A 574 13.50 7.54 -5.58
CA PHE A 574 14.33 7.08 -4.45
C PHE A 574 15.75 7.62 -4.46
N MET A 575 16.11 8.47 -5.43
CA MET A 575 17.40 9.15 -5.47
C MET A 575 17.31 10.49 -4.73
N SER A 576 18.33 10.83 -3.94
CA SER A 576 18.42 12.14 -3.31
C SER A 576 18.57 13.25 -4.37
N ARG A 577 18.07 14.46 -4.09
CA ARG A 577 18.08 15.59 -5.05
C ARG A 577 19.48 15.95 -5.58
N GLY A 578 20.56 15.62 -4.85
CA GLY A 578 21.96 15.78 -5.31
C GLY A 578 22.57 14.55 -5.99
N GLN A 579 21.94 13.37 -5.88
CA GLN A 579 22.34 12.14 -6.59
C GLN A 579 21.63 11.98 -7.94
N ARG A 580 20.69 12.86 -8.28
CA ARG A 580 20.18 13.06 -9.65
C ARG A 580 21.29 13.69 -10.52
N GLY A 581 22.42 13.00 -10.62
CA GLY A 581 23.61 13.52 -11.25
C GLY A 581 23.38 13.71 -12.74
N ARG A 582 23.64 14.92 -13.24
CA ARG A 582 24.07 15.11 -14.64
C ARG A 582 25.17 14.09 -14.92
N GLY A 583 24.93 13.21 -15.91
CA GLY A 583 25.83 12.20 -16.48
C GLY A 583 27.05 11.82 -15.63
N ARG A 584 26.98 10.71 -14.88
CA ARG A 584 28.18 10.09 -14.33
C ARG A 584 28.74 9.06 -15.33
N LYS A 585 29.96 9.32 -15.81
CA LYS A 585 30.77 8.40 -16.61
C LYS A 585 31.06 7.10 -15.85
N MET A 586 30.76 5.96 -16.46
CA MET A 586 31.16 4.64 -16.00
C MET A 586 32.54 4.28 -16.57
N ARG A 587 33.58 4.30 -15.74
CA ARG A 587 34.76 3.39 -15.72
C ARG A 587 35.88 3.96 -14.84
N SER A 588 36.14 3.26 -13.74
CA SER A 588 37.39 3.09 -12.99
C SER A 588 38.66 3.90 -13.33
N GLU A 589 38.64 5.24 -13.35
CA GLU A 589 39.84 6.07 -13.15
C GLU A 589 39.50 7.27 -12.27
N GLU A 590 40.20 7.41 -11.13
CA GLU A 590 40.18 8.64 -10.32
C GLU A 590 40.82 9.77 -11.13
N VAL A 591 40.10 10.87 -11.30
CA VAL A 591 40.71 12.13 -11.73
C VAL A 591 40.46 13.19 -10.68
N GLY A 592 41.54 13.43 -9.93
CA GLY A 592 41.95 14.64 -9.23
C GLY A 592 40.90 15.67 -8.83
N GLU A 593 40.87 15.94 -7.53
CA GLU A 593 40.40 17.20 -6.95
C GLU A 593 40.87 18.40 -7.77
N GLN A 594 39.94 19.31 -8.09
CA GLN A 594 40.24 20.74 -8.18
C GLN A 594 38.93 21.56 -8.12
N TRP A 595 38.76 22.15 -6.93
CA TRP A 595 37.99 23.33 -6.51
C TRP A 595 36.56 23.55 -7.02
#